data_AF-A0A424N7C1-F1
#
_entry.id   AF-A0A424N7C1-F1
#
_cell.length_a   1.000
_cell.length_b   1.000
_cell.length_c   1.000
_cell.angle_alpha   90.00
_cell.angle_beta   90.00
_cell.angle_gamma   90.00
#
_symmetry.space_group_name_H-M   'P 1'
#
loop_
_entity.id
_entity.type
_entity.pdbx_description
1 polymer ?
#
loop_
_entity_poly.entity_id
_entity_poly.type
_entity_poly.pdbx_seq_one_letter_code
_entity_poly.pdbx_strand_id
1 'polypeptide(L)'
;MFKIKKLKLSLKSIRKFFRRLTDVLIPIVAVSLLLGVIFGIDAPFVGNVYTNVAEIIGLIGQDGLLALISIIIILAYLKKK
;
A
#
# COMPACT_ATOMS: atom_id res chain seq x y z
N MET A 1 35.95 19.67 3.46
CA MET A 1 35.70 18.69 4.53
C MET A 1 34.22 18.32 4.54
N PHE A 2 33.84 17.17 3.97
CA PHE A 2 32.45 16.72 3.94
C PHE A 2 32.05 16.12 5.30
N LYS A 3 31.21 16.82 6.06
CA LYS A 3 30.62 16.29 7.30
C LYS A 3 29.58 15.23 6.94
N ILE A 4 29.97 13.95 6.99
CA ILE A 4 29.02 12.84 6.89
C ILE A 4 28.21 12.79 8.19
N LYS A 5 26.94 13.14 8.10
CA LYS A 5 26.00 13.18 9.23
C LYS A 5 25.76 11.74 9.70
N LYS A 6 26.26 11.36 10.88
CA LYS A 6 26.02 10.03 11.47
C LYS A 6 24.51 9.76 11.54
N LEU A 7 24.04 8.75 10.82
CA LEU A 7 22.65 8.31 10.86
C LEU A 7 22.40 7.67 12.24
N LYS A 8 21.65 8.34 13.12
CA LYS A 8 21.16 7.71 14.36
C LYS A 8 20.04 6.71 13.98
N LEU A 9 20.42 5.47 13.71
CA LEU A 9 19.52 4.33 13.49
C LEU A 9 18.78 4.03 14.81
N SER A 10 17.69 4.75 15.03
CA SER A 10 16.70 4.43 16.07
C SER A 10 15.47 3.83 15.42
N LEU A 11 14.69 3.06 16.17
CA LEU A 11 13.39 2.54 15.74
C LEU A 11 12.48 3.67 15.21
N LYS A 12 12.55 4.86 15.82
CA LYS A 12 11.83 6.06 15.38
C LYS A 12 12.28 6.53 13.99
N SER A 13 13.57 6.48 13.70
CA SER A 13 14.11 6.84 12.39
C SER A 13 13.74 5.82 11.31
N ILE A 14 13.79 4.53 11.64
CA ILE A 14 13.39 3.44 10.73
C ILE A 14 11.90 3.55 10.40
N ARG A 15 11.04 3.70 11.41
CA ARG A 15 9.60 3.90 11.21
C ARG A 15 9.29 5.13 10.36
N LYS A 16 10.04 6.23 10.58
CA LYS A 16 9.91 7.45 9.77
C LYS A 16 10.34 7.24 8.31
N PHE A 17 11.37 6.43 8.07
CA PHE A 17 11.81 6.08 6.73
C PHE A 17 10.73 5.27 5.99
N PHE A 18 10.24 4.17 6.60
CA PHE A 18 9.18 3.36 6.00
C PHE A 18 7.92 4.17 5.72
N ARG A 19 7.52 5.06 6.64
CA ARG A 19 6.36 5.94 6.42
C ARG A 19 6.56 6.83 5.19
N ARG A 20 7.72 7.49 5.07
CA ARG A 20 8.02 8.33 3.90
C ARG A 20 8.09 7.53 2.60
N LEU A 21 8.61 6.30 2.67
CA LEU A 21 8.65 5.40 1.54
C LEU A 21 7.24 5.00 1.10
N THR A 22 6.37 4.63 2.04
CA THR A 22 4.97 4.28 1.75
C THR A 22 4.19 5.49 1.23
N ASP A 23 4.44 6.70 1.74
CA ASP A 23 3.80 7.93 1.28
C ASP A 23 4.07 8.18 -0.22
N VAL A 24 5.20 7.68 -0.76
CA VAL A 24 5.55 7.76 -2.19
C VAL A 24 5.05 6.55 -2.98
N LEU A 25 5.15 5.34 -2.42
CA LEU A 25 4.76 4.11 -3.12
C LEU A 25 3.24 4.00 -3.33
N ILE A 26 2.43 4.48 -2.38
CA ILE A 26 0.96 4.40 -2.47
C ILE A 26 0.43 5.12 -3.73
N PRO A 27 0.79 6.38 -4.01
CA PRO A 27 0.41 7.05 -5.26
C PRO A 27 0.87 6.30 -6.52
N ILE A 28 2.07 5.71 -6.51
CA ILE A 28 2.60 4.97 -7.66
C ILE A 28 1.75 3.72 -7.94
N VAL A 29 1.38 2.97 -6.89
CA VAL A 29 0.47 1.83 -7.02
C VAL A 29 -0.89 2.29 -7.52
N ALA A 30 -1.44 3.38 -6.99
CA ALA A 30 -2.73 3.92 -7.41
C ALA A 30 -2.75 4.30 -8.89
N VAL A 31 -1.72 5.02 -9.37
CA VAL A 31 -1.58 5.37 -10.80
C VAL A 31 -1.45 4.10 -11.63
N SER A 32 -0.68 3.11 -11.18
CA SER A 32 -0.51 1.84 -11.90
C SER A 32 -1.84 1.10 -12.04
N LEU A 33 -2.65 1.05 -10.99
CA LEU A 33 -3.98 0.42 -11.04
C LEU A 33 -4.91 1.16 -12.01
N LEU A 34 -4.91 2.50 -11.99
CA LEU A 34 -5.72 3.30 -12.93
C LEU A 34 -5.30 3.05 -14.38
N LEU A 35 -3.99 3.00 -14.65
CA LEU A 35 -3.48 2.67 -15.98
C LEU A 35 -3.84 1.24 -16.38
N GLY A 36 -3.79 0.28 -15.45
CA GLY A 36 -4.16 -1.12 -15.73
C GLY A 36 -5.64 -1.28 -16.06
N VAL A 37 -6.50 -0.47 -15.45
CA VAL A 37 -7.94 -0.43 -15.76
C VAL A 37 -8.20 0.19 -17.14
N ILE A 38 -7.49 1.25 -17.53
CA ILE A 38 -7.75 1.97 -18.79
C ILE A 38 -7.08 1.28 -19.99
N PHE A 39 -5.84 0.85 -19.83
CA PHE A 39 -5.00 0.34 -20.91
C PHE A 39 -4.79 -1.18 -20.89
N GLY A 40 -5.28 -1.86 -19.86
CA GLY A 40 -5.09 -3.30 -19.69
C GLY A 40 -3.71 -3.67 -19.13
N ILE A 41 -3.48 -4.98 -18.97
CA ILE A 41 -2.27 -5.54 -18.35
C ILE A 41 -1.03 -5.52 -19.25
N ASP A 42 -1.19 -5.22 -20.55
CA ASP A 42 -0.10 -5.19 -21.52
C ASP A 42 0.83 -3.96 -21.35
N ALA A 43 0.43 -2.98 -20.53
CA ALA A 43 1.25 -1.83 -20.20
C ALA A 43 2.46 -2.23 -19.31
N PRO A 44 3.71 -1.84 -19.69
CA PRO A 44 4.91 -2.13 -18.89
C PRO A 44 4.80 -1.61 -17.46
N PHE A 45 5.35 -2.35 -16.49
CA PHE A 45 5.25 -2.09 -15.02
C PHE A 45 3.83 -2.22 -14.42
N VAL A 46 2.80 -1.80 -15.14
CA VAL A 46 1.39 -1.77 -14.73
C VAL A 46 0.78 -3.17 -14.62
N GLY A 47 1.03 -4.04 -15.60
CA GLY A 47 0.43 -5.38 -15.67
C GLY A 47 0.67 -6.22 -14.41
N ASN A 48 1.91 -6.26 -13.93
CA ASN A 48 2.25 -7.04 -12.73
C ASN A 48 1.61 -6.48 -11.46
N VAL A 49 1.54 -5.14 -11.32
CA VAL A 49 0.91 -4.51 -10.15
C VAL A 49 -0.59 -4.79 -10.14
N TYR A 50 -1.25 -4.63 -11.30
CA TYR A 50 -2.67 -4.92 -11.43
C TYR A 50 -2.98 -6.39 -11.13
N THR A 51 -2.25 -7.32 -11.74
CA THR A 51 -2.48 -8.76 -11.56
C THR A 51 -2.29 -9.18 -10.10
N ASN A 52 -1.21 -8.74 -9.44
CA ASN A 52 -0.97 -9.07 -8.03
C ASN A 52 -2.09 -8.54 -7.11
N VAL A 53 -2.59 -7.33 -7.37
CA VAL A 53 -3.69 -6.75 -6.57
C VAL A 53 -5.00 -7.47 -6.85
N ALA A 54 -5.31 -7.76 -8.12
CA ALA A 54 -6.50 -8.50 -8.52
C ALA A 54 -6.51 -9.92 -7.94
N GLU A 55 -5.38 -10.60 -7.92
CA GLU A 55 -5.23 -11.93 -7.32
C GLU A 55 -5.48 -11.89 -5.80
N ILE A 56 -4.90 -10.91 -5.07
CA ILE A 56 -5.18 -10.73 -3.64
C ILE A 56 -6.65 -10.47 -3.38
N ILE A 57 -7.30 -9.62 -4.20
CA ILE A 57 -8.74 -9.37 -4.10
C ILE A 57 -9.54 -10.66 -4.38
N GLY A 58 -9.10 -11.45 -5.37
CA GLY A 58 -9.71 -12.74 -5.70
C GLY A 58 -9.60 -13.77 -4.56
N LEU A 59 -8.46 -13.82 -3.87
CA LEU A 59 -8.23 -14.67 -2.69
C LEU A 59 -9.13 -14.29 -1.51
N ILE A 60 -9.46 -13.00 -1.41
CA ILE A 60 -10.38 -12.48 -0.40
C ILE A 60 -11.82 -12.88 -0.79
N GLY A 61 -12.21 -12.83 -2.06
CA GLY A 61 -13.54 -13.24 -2.51
C GLY A 61 -14.68 -12.47 -1.81
N GLN A 62 -15.90 -13.01 -1.87
CA GLN A 62 -17.07 -12.39 -1.21
C GLN A 62 -16.92 -12.41 0.33
N ASP A 63 -16.41 -13.51 0.89
CA ASP A 63 -16.30 -13.71 2.33
C ASP A 63 -15.19 -12.85 2.97
N GLY A 64 -14.09 -12.64 2.25
CA GLY A 64 -13.01 -11.78 2.73
C GLY A 64 -13.38 -10.29 2.65
N LEU A 65 -14.24 -9.87 1.72
CA LEU A 65 -14.77 -8.50 1.74
C LEU A 65 -15.62 -8.30 3.00
N LEU A 66 -16.42 -9.29 3.36
CA LEU A 66 -17.24 -9.30 4.57
C LEU A 66 -16.37 -9.26 5.84
N ALA A 67 -15.25 -9.99 5.86
CA ALA A 67 -14.25 -9.94 6.92
C ALA A 67 -13.57 -8.56 7.02
N LEU A 68 -13.20 -7.95 5.88
CA LEU A 68 -12.57 -6.63 5.84
C LEU A 68 -13.52 -5.53 6.35
N ILE A 69 -14.77 -5.55 5.90
CA ILE A 69 -15.83 -4.64 6.37
C ILE A 69 -16.04 -4.79 7.88
N SER A 70 -16.08 -6.02 8.39
CA SER A 70 -16.21 -6.30 9.83
C SER A 70 -15.06 -5.69 10.64
N ILE A 71 -13.81 -5.84 10.18
CA ILE A 71 -12.64 -5.23 10.81
C ILE A 71 -12.72 -3.70 10.78
N ILE A 72 -13.14 -3.11 9.66
CA ILE A 72 -13.30 -1.65 9.53
C ILE A 72 -14.34 -1.13 10.53
N ILE A 73 -15.48 -1.80 10.69
CA ILE A 73 -16.53 -1.44 11.65
C ILE A 73 -15.97 -1.50 13.09
N ILE A 74 -15.25 -2.57 13.44
CA ILE A 74 -14.62 -2.72 14.76
C ILE A 74 -13.62 -1.58 15.01
N LEU A 75 -12.74 -1.31 14.06
CA LEU A 75 -11.74 -0.24 14.18
C LEU A 75 -12.38 1.14 14.27
N ALA A 76 -13.44 1.40 13.50
CA ALA A 76 -14.18 2.66 13.54
C ALA A 76 -14.87 2.86 14.91
N TYR A 77 -15.43 1.80 15.50
CA TYR A 77 -16.01 1.84 16.84
C TYR A 77 -14.94 2.10 17.91
N LEU A 78 -13.79 1.42 17.82
CA LEU A 78 -12.67 1.59 18.75
C LEU A 78 -12.08 3.01 18.69
N LYS A 79 -12.01 3.63 17.52
CA LYS A 79 -11.48 4.99 17.33
C LYS A 79 -12.42 6.09 17.84
N LYS A 80 -13.69 5.78 18.13
CA LYS A 80 -14.67 6.71 18.67
C LYS A 80 -14.55 6.87 20.20
N LYS A 81 -13.79 5.99 20.87
CA LYS A 81 -13.34 6.15 22.26
C LYS A 81 -11.95 6.77 22.30
#